data_AF-A0A7K9XDV8-F1
#
_entry.id   AF-A0A7K9XDV8-F1
#
_cell.length_a   1.000
_cell.length_b   1.000
_cell.length_c   1.000
_cell.angle_alpha   90.00
_cell.angle_beta   90.00
_cell.angle_gamma   90.00
#
_symmetry.space_group_name_H-M   'P 1'
#
loop_
_entity.id
_entity.type
_entity.pdbx_description
1 polymer ?
#
loop_
_entity_poly.entity_id
_entity_poly.type
_entity_poly.pdbx_seq_one_letter_code
_entity_poly.pdbx_strand_id
1 'polypeptide(L)'
;NSAETSPSVVFESIQGCNPKCLRMLLENISGLTVDDDFTVEVIPEINAAVVTFIKSIDTEEFVKKCSRNKRVKKFKMTARLLELTQSIKAENIPASVSTDYMTVYFESARNGGGTVSDIQLLPEENSAIVTFCSHKGNA
;
A
#
# COMPACT_ATOMS: atom_id res chain seq x y z
N ASN A 1 2.95 -23.22 5.67
CA ASN A 1 3.12 -22.22 4.60
C ASN A 1 1.92 -21.29 4.61
N SER A 2 1.93 -20.27 5.46
CA SER A 2 0.92 -19.22 5.37
C SER A 2 1.35 -18.29 4.25
N ALA A 3 0.54 -18.16 3.20
CA ALA A 3 0.67 -17.00 2.33
C ALA A 3 0.48 -15.78 3.23
N GLU A 4 1.48 -14.90 3.31
CA GLU A 4 1.31 -13.68 4.09
C GLU A 4 0.38 -12.76 3.33
N THR A 5 -0.85 -12.68 3.81
CA THR A 5 -1.87 -11.78 3.29
C THR A 5 -1.49 -10.35 3.66
N SER A 6 -1.62 -9.44 2.70
CA SER A 6 -1.40 -8.01 2.95
C SER A 6 -2.26 -7.53 4.13
N PRO A 7 -1.69 -6.77 5.09
CA PRO A 7 -2.46 -6.14 6.16
C PRO A 7 -3.26 -4.94 5.63
N SER A 8 -3.15 -4.63 4.34
CA SER A 8 -3.75 -3.47 3.72
C SER A 8 -4.81 -3.85 2.69
N VAL A 9 -5.88 -3.06 2.65
CA VAL A 9 -7.01 -3.19 1.73
C VAL A 9 -7.19 -1.86 1.02
N VAL A 10 -7.22 -1.88 -0.30
CA VAL A 10 -7.53 -0.71 -1.12
C VAL A 10 -9.02 -0.67 -1.42
N PHE A 11 -9.61 0.49 -1.20
CA PHE A 11 -10.95 0.84 -1.62
C PHE A 11 -10.88 1.77 -2.82
N GLU A 12 -11.63 1.48 -3.86
CA GLU A 12 -11.70 2.32 -5.07
C GLU A 12 -13.13 2.85 -5.26
N SER A 13 -13.27 3.90 -6.08
CA SER A 13 -14.55 4.58 -6.33
C SER A 13 -15.18 5.23 -5.09
N ILE A 14 -14.35 5.80 -4.19
CA ILE A 14 -14.82 6.36 -2.92
C ILE A 14 -15.52 7.73 -3.02
N GLN A 15 -15.63 8.32 -4.22
CA GLN A 15 -16.17 9.67 -4.46
C GLN A 15 -17.58 9.90 -3.88
N GLY A 16 -18.39 8.85 -3.78
CA GLY A 16 -19.72 8.93 -3.17
C GLY A 16 -19.74 8.94 -1.64
N CYS A 17 -18.59 8.70 -0.99
CA CYS A 17 -18.46 8.49 0.45
C CYS A 17 -17.46 9.50 1.03
N ASN A 18 -17.95 10.47 1.81
CA ASN A 18 -17.03 11.40 2.47
C ASN A 18 -16.11 10.65 3.47
N PRO A 19 -14.90 11.18 3.77
CA PRO A 19 -13.92 10.47 4.59
C PRO A 19 -14.42 10.04 5.98
N LYS A 20 -15.24 10.87 6.63
CA LYS A 20 -15.84 10.52 7.94
C LYS A 20 -16.82 9.34 7.81
N CYS A 21 -17.64 9.34 6.76
CA CYS A 21 -18.56 8.25 6.46
C CYS A 21 -17.80 6.95 6.14
N LEU A 22 -16.68 7.05 5.42
CA LEU A 22 -15.81 5.91 5.12
C LEU A 22 -15.23 5.33 6.41
N ARG A 23 -14.65 6.16 7.29
CA ARG A 23 -14.11 5.70 8.59
C ARG A 23 -15.17 4.96 9.41
N MET A 24 -16.34 5.55 9.62
CA MET A 24 -17.43 4.89 10.36
C MET A 24 -17.92 3.59 9.70
N LEU A 25 -17.92 3.53 8.36
CA LEU A 25 -18.28 2.31 7.64
C LEU A 25 -17.25 1.21 7.86
N LEU A 26 -15.97 1.55 7.82
CA LEU A 26 -14.88 0.62 8.04
C LEU A 26 -14.89 0.07 9.46
N GLU A 27 -15.05 0.93 10.47
CA GLU A 27 -15.20 0.51 11.88
C GLU A 27 -16.36 -0.47 12.06
N ASN A 28 -17.50 -0.22 11.41
CA ASN A 28 -18.66 -1.11 11.49
C ASN A 28 -18.41 -2.48 10.85
N ILE A 29 -17.74 -2.51 9.69
CA ILE A 29 -17.45 -3.77 8.97
C ILE A 29 -16.37 -4.58 9.69
N SER A 30 -15.32 -3.92 10.19
CA SER A 30 -14.18 -4.58 10.85
C SER A 30 -14.49 -4.94 12.29
N GLY A 31 -15.34 -4.17 12.99
CA GLY A 31 -15.49 -4.24 14.43
C GLY A 31 -14.28 -3.68 15.19
N LEU A 32 -13.50 -2.82 14.54
CA LEU A 32 -12.27 -2.22 15.05
C LEU A 32 -12.38 -0.69 15.10
N THR A 33 -11.46 -0.04 15.80
CA THR A 33 -11.41 1.42 15.95
C THR A 33 -10.37 2.04 15.02
N VAL A 34 -10.74 3.12 14.32
CA VAL A 34 -9.78 3.85 13.48
C VAL A 34 -8.72 4.55 14.36
N ASP A 35 -7.51 4.69 13.84
CA ASP A 35 -6.32 5.28 14.49
C ASP A 35 -5.74 4.46 15.66
N ASP A 36 -6.52 3.56 16.29
CA ASP A 36 -6.04 2.60 17.30
C ASP A 36 -5.71 1.22 16.70
N ASP A 37 -6.64 0.64 15.93
CA ASP A 37 -6.51 -0.72 15.40
C ASP A 37 -6.18 -0.73 13.89
N PHE A 38 -6.46 0.36 13.17
CA PHE A 38 -6.16 0.52 11.74
C PHE A 38 -6.10 1.99 11.34
N THR A 39 -5.36 2.30 10.27
CA THR A 39 -5.29 3.64 9.69
C THR A 39 -6.02 3.71 8.34
N VAL A 40 -6.44 4.90 7.95
CA VAL A 40 -7.08 5.16 6.65
C VAL A 40 -6.41 6.35 5.98
N GLU A 41 -5.77 6.09 4.85
CA GLU A 41 -5.20 7.10 3.96
C GLU A 41 -6.12 7.30 2.75
N VAL A 42 -6.52 8.53 2.47
CA VAL A 42 -7.36 8.86 1.31
C VAL A 42 -6.47 9.45 0.22
N ILE A 43 -6.62 8.97 -1.01
CA ILE A 43 -5.87 9.39 -2.20
C ILE A 43 -6.88 9.96 -3.21
N PRO A 44 -7.24 11.25 -3.10
CA PRO A 44 -8.29 11.86 -3.91
C PRO A 44 -8.01 11.80 -5.41
N GLU A 45 -6.73 11.88 -5.80
CA GLU A 45 -6.26 11.95 -7.19
C GLU A 45 -6.69 10.73 -8.02
N ILE A 46 -6.81 9.57 -7.37
CA ILE A 46 -7.20 8.30 -8.00
C ILE A 46 -8.50 7.73 -7.43
N ASN A 47 -9.26 8.53 -6.68
CA ASN A 47 -10.52 8.12 -6.06
C ASN A 47 -10.40 6.86 -5.19
N ALA A 48 -9.31 6.75 -4.43
CA ALA A 48 -9.01 5.57 -3.62
C ALA A 48 -8.78 5.90 -2.15
N ALA A 49 -8.88 4.87 -1.30
CA ALA A 49 -8.38 4.90 0.06
C ALA A 49 -7.68 3.59 0.40
N VAL A 50 -6.59 3.68 1.17
CA VAL A 50 -5.88 2.52 1.71
C VAL A 50 -6.20 2.40 3.19
N VAL A 51 -6.68 1.22 3.57
CA VAL A 51 -6.90 0.83 4.96
C VAL A 51 -5.77 -0.09 5.36
N THR A 52 -5.02 0.26 6.40
CA THR A 52 -3.91 -0.56 6.90
C THR A 52 -4.20 -1.01 8.32
N PHE A 53 -4.37 -2.30 8.53
CA PHE A 53 -4.68 -2.89 9.82
C PHE A 53 -3.41 -3.04 10.67
N ILE A 54 -3.40 -2.39 11.83
CA ILE A 54 -2.35 -2.54 12.84
C ILE A 54 -2.62 -3.81 13.65
N LYS A 55 -3.89 -4.02 14.01
CA LYS A 55 -4.35 -5.24 14.66
C LYS A 55 -4.51 -6.35 13.65
N SER A 56 -3.97 -7.53 13.97
CA SER A 56 -4.10 -8.70 13.13
C SER A 56 -5.58 -9.08 12.92
N ILE A 57 -5.98 -9.17 11.65
CA ILE A 57 -7.29 -9.65 11.22
C ILE A 57 -7.15 -10.51 9.96
N ASP A 58 -8.20 -11.27 9.65
CA ASP A 58 -8.36 -11.91 8.35
C ASP A 58 -8.81 -10.87 7.31
N THR A 59 -7.85 -10.36 6.54
CA THR A 59 -8.09 -9.31 5.53
C THR A 59 -8.87 -9.84 4.32
N GLU A 60 -8.79 -11.13 4.00
CA GLU A 60 -9.63 -11.74 2.96
C GLU A 60 -11.09 -11.81 3.39
N GLU A 61 -11.37 -12.23 4.62
CA GLU A 61 -12.72 -12.24 5.17
C GLU A 61 -13.27 -10.82 5.32
N PHE A 62 -12.43 -9.86 5.68
CA PHE A 62 -12.81 -8.45 5.66
C PHE A 62 -13.26 -7.99 4.26
N VAL A 63 -12.47 -8.27 3.21
CA VAL A 63 -12.85 -7.97 1.82
C VAL A 63 -14.17 -8.65 1.44
N LYS A 64 -14.37 -9.91 1.83
CA LYS A 64 -15.64 -10.63 1.61
C LYS A 64 -16.81 -9.92 2.32
N LYS A 65 -16.64 -9.45 3.55
CA LYS A 65 -17.66 -8.65 4.26
C LYS A 65 -17.95 -7.34 3.55
N CYS A 66 -16.93 -6.63 3.06
CA CYS A 66 -17.10 -5.41 2.27
C CYS A 66 -17.94 -5.66 1.03
N SER A 67 -17.65 -6.72 0.26
CA SER A 67 -18.39 -7.08 -0.96
C SER A 67 -19.88 -7.35 -0.71
N ARG A 68 -20.25 -7.76 0.51
CA ARG A 68 -21.64 -8.04 0.93
C ARG A 68 -22.32 -6.83 1.58
N ASN A 69 -21.56 -5.83 2.01
CA ASN A 69 -22.08 -4.68 2.74
C ASN A 69 -22.96 -3.78 1.86
N LYS A 70 -24.17 -3.46 2.37
CA LYS A 70 -25.17 -2.67 1.62
C LYS A 70 -24.70 -1.26 1.28
N ARG A 71 -23.94 -0.60 2.15
CA ARG A 71 -23.43 0.76 1.91
C ARG A 71 -22.29 0.75 0.90
N VAL A 72 -21.37 -0.21 0.99
CA VAL A 72 -20.31 -0.41 -0.01
C VAL A 72 -20.92 -0.57 -1.40
N LYS A 73 -21.91 -1.45 -1.56
CA LYS A 73 -22.66 -1.62 -2.82
C LYS A 73 -23.39 -0.36 -3.26
N LYS A 74 -24.05 0.35 -2.34
CA LYS A 74 -24.79 1.59 -2.64
C LYS A 74 -23.86 2.67 -3.21
N PHE A 75 -22.65 2.80 -2.68
CA PHE A 75 -21.64 3.72 -3.19
C PHE A 75 -20.86 3.17 -4.38
N LYS A 76 -21.14 1.93 -4.81
CA LYS A 76 -20.42 1.23 -5.88
C LYS A 76 -18.90 1.16 -5.62
N MET A 77 -18.51 1.11 -4.35
CA MET A 77 -17.11 0.95 -3.96
C MET A 77 -16.69 -0.51 -4.14
N THR A 78 -15.44 -0.71 -4.53
CA THR A 78 -14.77 -2.00 -4.52
C THR A 78 -13.77 -2.04 -3.36
N ALA A 79 -13.49 -3.24 -2.86
CA ALA A 79 -12.46 -3.48 -1.88
C ALA A 79 -11.65 -4.69 -2.34
N ARG A 80 -10.33 -4.59 -2.31
CA ARG A 80 -9.40 -5.69 -2.62
C ARG A 80 -8.16 -5.58 -1.74
N LEU A 81 -7.45 -6.69 -1.57
CA LEU A 81 -6.15 -6.65 -0.90
C LEU A 81 -5.20 -5.73 -1.68
N LEU A 82 -4.44 -4.91 -0.95
CA LEU A 82 -3.38 -4.13 -1.54
C LEU A 82 -2.23 -5.07 -1.90
N GLU A 83 -1.77 -4.99 -3.14
CA GLU A 83 -0.68 -5.82 -3.66
C GLU A 83 0.63 -5.50 -2.94
N LEU A 84 1.39 -6.55 -2.63
CA LEU A 84 2.75 -6.38 -2.14
C LEU A 84 3.62 -5.99 -3.33
N THR A 85 4.37 -4.90 -3.20
CA THR A 85 5.30 -4.45 -4.23
C THR A 85 6.73 -4.83 -3.87
N GLN A 86 7.48 -5.19 -4.89
CA GLN A 86 8.94 -5.36 -4.83
C GLN A 86 9.67 -4.18 -5.47
N SER A 87 8.95 -3.18 -5.98
CA SER A 87 9.53 -2.07 -6.70
C SER A 87 9.13 -0.74 -6.07
N ILE A 88 10.09 0.17 -6.03
CA ILE A 88 9.89 1.56 -5.61
C ILE A 88 10.34 2.48 -6.74
N LYS A 89 9.78 3.69 -6.77
CA LYS A 89 10.31 4.79 -7.57
C LYS A 89 11.11 5.71 -6.66
N ALA A 90 12.40 5.85 -6.94
CA ALA A 90 13.27 6.86 -6.33
C ALA A 90 13.28 8.10 -7.24
N GLU A 91 12.92 9.25 -6.67
CA GLU A 91 12.80 10.52 -7.41
C GLU A 91 13.89 11.52 -6.99
N ASN A 92 14.08 12.57 -7.79
CA ASN A 92 15.09 13.61 -7.58
C ASN A 92 16.53 13.07 -7.55
N ILE A 93 16.82 12.07 -8.38
CA ILE A 93 18.15 11.46 -8.52
C ILE A 93 19.03 12.41 -9.35
N PRO A 94 20.14 12.93 -8.78
CA PRO A 94 21.08 13.72 -9.55
C PRO A 94 21.74 12.90 -10.66
N ALA A 95 21.98 13.50 -11.82
CA ALA A 95 22.60 12.83 -12.97
C ALA A 95 24.01 12.24 -12.69
N SER A 96 24.66 12.68 -11.61
CA SER A 96 25.97 12.17 -11.18
C SER A 96 25.90 10.85 -10.39
N VAL A 97 24.72 10.42 -9.97
CA VAL A 97 24.53 9.20 -9.17
C VAL A 97 24.56 7.98 -10.09
N SER A 98 25.47 7.04 -9.83
CA SER A 98 25.55 5.78 -10.58
C SER A 98 24.59 4.71 -10.03
N THR A 99 24.22 3.76 -10.89
CA THR A 99 23.45 2.57 -10.50
C THR A 99 24.17 1.74 -9.42
N ASP A 100 25.49 1.67 -9.46
CA ASP A 100 26.28 0.98 -8.43
C ASP A 100 26.12 1.63 -7.06
N TYR A 101 26.16 2.96 -7.01
CA TYR A 101 25.92 3.70 -5.76
C TYR A 101 24.49 3.47 -5.25
N MET A 102 23.51 3.52 -6.15
CA MET A 102 22.11 3.26 -5.80
C MET A 102 21.91 1.85 -5.25
N THR A 103 22.54 0.85 -5.87
CA THR A 103 22.52 -0.55 -5.40
C THR A 103 23.01 -0.61 -3.96
N VAL A 104 24.22 -0.10 -3.68
CA VAL A 104 24.78 -0.10 -2.31
C VAL A 104 23.89 0.68 -1.33
N TYR A 105 23.29 1.79 -1.77
CA TYR A 105 22.41 2.60 -0.93
C TYR A 105 21.13 1.85 -0.55
N PHE A 106 20.45 1.22 -1.52
CA PHE A 106 19.18 0.51 -1.31
C PHE A 106 19.36 -0.89 -0.72
N GLU A 107 20.54 -1.49 -0.81
CA GLU A 107 20.88 -2.74 -0.11
C GLU A 107 21.33 -2.51 1.34
N SER A 108 21.63 -1.27 1.71
CA SER A 108 22.10 -0.95 3.06
C SER A 108 21.00 -1.20 4.09
N ALA A 109 21.24 -2.10 5.04
CA ALA A 109 20.35 -2.34 6.18
C ALA A 109 20.12 -1.07 7.02
N ARG A 110 21.07 -0.12 7.04
CA ARG A 110 20.90 1.18 7.72
C ARG A 110 19.78 2.02 7.11
N ASN A 111 19.46 1.80 5.84
CA ASN A 111 18.41 2.50 5.12
C ASN A 111 17.11 1.69 5.06
N GLY A 112 17.00 0.59 5.85
CA GLY A 112 15.87 -0.34 5.78
C GLY A 112 15.84 -1.16 4.48
N GLY A 113 17.01 -1.29 3.85
CA GLY A 113 17.19 -1.86 2.52
C GLY A 113 16.98 -3.36 2.40
N GLY A 114 16.99 -3.84 1.16
CA GLY A 114 16.93 -5.26 0.79
C GLY A 114 17.75 -5.52 -0.46
N THR A 115 18.04 -6.78 -0.77
CA THR A 115 18.82 -7.13 -1.98
C THR A 115 18.13 -6.59 -3.23
N VAL A 116 18.87 -5.81 -4.02
CA VAL A 116 18.37 -5.21 -5.26
C VAL A 116 18.51 -6.22 -6.38
N SER A 117 17.44 -6.43 -7.14
CA SER A 117 17.43 -7.30 -8.32
C SER A 117 17.62 -6.53 -9.61
N ASP A 118 17.09 -5.30 -9.69
CA ASP A 118 17.19 -4.47 -10.89
C ASP A 118 17.09 -2.98 -10.56
N ILE A 119 17.70 -2.14 -11.41
CA ILE A 119 17.58 -0.69 -11.40
C ILE A 119 17.32 -0.18 -12.81
N GLN A 120 16.12 0.33 -13.05
CA GLN A 120 15.74 0.98 -14.29
C GLN A 120 15.79 2.50 -14.12
N LEU A 121 16.71 3.17 -14.79
CA LEU A 121 16.78 4.62 -14.81
C LEU A 121 15.65 5.23 -15.67
N LEU A 122 15.12 6.36 -15.21
CA LEU A 122 14.15 7.20 -15.91
C LEU A 122 14.73 8.62 -16.02
N PRO A 123 15.68 8.87 -16.94
CA PRO A 123 16.42 10.14 -16.99
C PRO A 123 15.54 11.35 -17.24
N GLU A 124 14.47 11.20 -18.04
CA GLU A 124 13.51 12.27 -18.34
C GLU A 124 12.76 12.76 -17.09
N GLU A 125 12.66 11.91 -16.07
CA GLU A 125 11.96 12.19 -14.81
C GLU A 125 12.91 12.42 -13.63
N ASN A 126 14.24 12.45 -13.87
CA ASN A 126 15.26 12.44 -12.81
C ASN A 126 14.98 11.36 -11.74
N SER A 127 14.57 10.18 -12.19
CA SER A 127 14.05 9.13 -11.32
C SER A 127 14.61 7.76 -11.70
N ALA A 128 14.35 6.75 -10.87
CA ALA A 128 14.61 5.36 -11.19
C ALA A 128 13.60 4.44 -10.52
N ILE A 129 13.30 3.32 -11.17
CA ILE A 129 12.62 2.20 -10.54
C ILE A 129 13.68 1.27 -9.98
N VAL A 130 13.60 1.02 -8.67
CA VAL A 130 14.46 0.06 -7.97
C VAL A 130 13.61 -1.14 -7.60
N THR A 131 14.00 -2.32 -8.08
CA THR A 131 13.32 -3.58 -7.81
C THR A 131 14.16 -4.40 -6.84
N PHE A 132 13.52 -4.97 -5.83
CA PHE A 132 14.10 -5.82 -4.81
C PHE A 132 13.79 -7.30 -5.07
N CYS A 133 14.65 -8.19 -4.57
CA CYS A 133 14.41 -9.64 -4.62
C CYS A 133 13.19 -10.10 -3.80
N SER A 134 12.80 -9.31 -2.80
CA SER A 134 11.70 -9.62 -1.87
C SER A 134 10.91 -8.36 -1.54
N HIS A 135 9.61 -8.52 -1.26
CA HIS A 135 8.76 -7.44 -0.77
C HIS A 135 8.96 -7.20 0.74
N LYS A 136 9.67 -8.09 1.44
CA LYS A 136 10.06 -7.91 2.83
C LYS A 136 11.39 -7.15 2.86
N GLY A 137 11.41 -6.00 3.53
CA GLY A 137 12.66 -5.31 3.87
C GLY A 137 13.46 -6.13 4.90
N ASN A 138 14.78 -5.92 4.95
CA ASN A 138 15.61 -6.49 6.01
C ASN A 138 15.54 -5.56 7.23
N ALA A 139 14.52 -5.73 8.06
CA ALA A 139 14.37 -5.05 9.36
C ALA A 139 14.66 -6.01 10.52
#